data_AF-A0A495X6B2-F1
#
_entry.id   AF-A0A495X6B2-F1
#
_cell.length_a   1.000
_cell.length_b   1.000
_cell.length_c   1.000
_cell.angle_alpha   90.00
_cell.angle_beta   90.00
_cell.angle_gamma   90.00
#
_symmetry.space_group_name_H-M   'P 1'
#
loop_
_entity.id
_entity.type
_entity.pdbx_description
1 polymer ?
#
loop_
_entity_poly.entity_id
_entity_poly.type
_entity_poly.pdbx_seq_one_letter_code
_entity_poly.pdbx_strand_id
1 'polypeptide(L)'
;MARPIARVEHEGEISLRLRTDRRLLTVLLLCLLVTSGCSELNRDADLAARITEAGYSDVRVVPSDPDLSSPLTIYASGGPEGDDGGDIARLVWDTYPGEVDRVVVELGRVHHSATAKELEERFGPREVEYDPNLVVKWVAGIGAFLLLVFGTVFALLISFVVVTIRRRRLALRATRR
;
A
#
# COMPACT_ATOMS: atom_id res chain seq x y z
N MET A 1 -54.11 -28.07 43.05
CA MET A 1 -52.95 -28.72 42.40
C MET A 1 -52.45 -27.77 41.30
N ALA A 2 -51.42 -26.97 41.59
CA ALA A 2 -50.86 -25.97 40.68
C ALA A 2 -49.40 -26.35 40.36
N ARG A 3 -49.07 -26.42 39.07
CA ARG A 3 -47.70 -26.70 38.59
C ARG A 3 -46.92 -25.38 38.48
N PRO A 4 -45.66 -25.31 38.94
CA PRO A 4 -44.84 -24.11 38.77
C PRO A 4 -44.26 -24.05 37.35
N ILE A 5 -44.36 -22.86 36.74
CA ILE A 5 -43.85 -22.53 35.42
C ILE A 5 -42.38 -22.14 35.58
N ALA A 6 -41.48 -22.92 34.97
CA ALA A 6 -40.06 -22.62 34.92
C ALA A 6 -39.81 -21.38 34.04
N ARG A 7 -39.34 -20.31 34.67
CA ARG A 7 -38.91 -19.06 34.04
C ARG A 7 -37.59 -19.32 33.31
N VAL A 8 -37.61 -19.19 31.98
CA VAL A 8 -36.47 -19.43 31.09
C VAL A 8 -35.53 -18.22 31.15
N GLU A 9 -34.38 -18.39 31.82
CA GLU A 9 -33.24 -17.47 31.76
C GLU A 9 -32.48 -17.69 30.45
N HIS A 10 -32.82 -16.96 29.37
CA HIS A 10 -32.08 -17.04 28.09
C HIS A 10 -31.49 -15.72 27.59
N GLU A 11 -31.63 -14.62 28.34
CA GLU A 11 -31.24 -13.28 27.85
C GLU A 11 -29.75 -12.93 28.08
N GLY A 12 -29.00 -13.73 28.84
CA GLY A 12 -27.62 -13.41 29.22
C GLY A 12 -26.52 -13.75 28.20
N GLU A 13 -26.77 -14.63 27.23
CA GLU A 13 -25.69 -15.16 26.35
C GLU A 13 -25.46 -14.37 25.06
N ILE A 14 -26.41 -13.54 24.62
CA ILE A 14 -26.31 -12.82 23.33
C ILE A 14 -25.36 -11.61 23.44
N SER A 15 -25.31 -10.98 24.61
CA SER A 15 -24.53 -9.75 24.85
C SER A 15 -23.02 -9.96 24.87
N LEU A 16 -22.55 -11.18 25.17
CA LEU A 16 -21.12 -11.51 25.25
C LEU A 16 -20.47 -11.78 23.88
N ARG A 17 -21.25 -12.15 22.85
CA ARG A 17 -20.70 -12.38 21.50
C ARG A 17 -20.42 -11.07 20.76
N LEU A 18 -21.31 -10.08 20.84
CA LEU A 18 -21.14 -8.79 20.16
C LEU A 18 -19.88 -8.00 20.59
N ARG A 19 -19.43 -8.14 21.85
CA ARG A 19 -18.30 -7.33 22.36
C ARG A 19 -16.94 -7.80 21.81
N THR A 20 -16.84 -9.07 21.45
CA THR A 20 -15.61 -9.66 20.89
C THR A 20 -15.52 -9.40 19.39
N ASP A 21 -16.66 -9.40 18.70
CA ASP A 21 -16.75 -9.08 17.27
C ASP A 21 -16.30 -7.65 16.98
N ARG A 22 -16.62 -6.70 17.86
CA ARG A 22 -16.26 -5.28 17.64
C ARG A 22 -14.75 -5.06 17.57
N ARG A 23 -13.93 -5.76 18.37
CA ARG A 23 -12.46 -5.60 18.35
C ARG A 23 -11.84 -6.20 17.09
N LEU A 24 -12.30 -7.38 16.69
CA LEU A 24 -11.87 -8.02 15.44
C LEU A 24 -12.23 -7.18 14.23
N LEU A 25 -13.46 -6.69 14.18
CA LEU A 25 -13.94 -5.83 13.10
C LEU A 25 -13.13 -4.53 13.05
N THR A 26 -12.77 -3.93 14.20
CA THR A 26 -11.91 -2.74 14.24
C THR A 26 -10.50 -3.02 13.69
N VAL A 27 -9.87 -4.13 14.10
CA VAL A 27 -8.52 -4.48 13.62
C VAL A 27 -8.53 -4.79 12.12
N LEU A 28 -9.55 -5.48 11.63
CA LEU A 28 -9.69 -5.85 10.22
C LEU A 28 -9.94 -4.61 9.35
N LEU A 29 -10.76 -3.67 9.84
CA LEU A 29 -10.98 -2.37 9.18
C LEU A 29 -9.70 -1.54 9.15
N LEU A 30 -8.92 -1.55 10.25
CA LEU A 30 -7.63 -0.87 10.32
C LEU A 30 -6.62 -1.47 9.33
N CYS A 31 -6.57 -2.81 9.22
CA CYS A 31 -5.70 -3.48 8.25
C CYS A 31 -6.09 -3.14 6.82
N LEU A 32 -7.39 -3.13 6.50
CA LEU A 32 -7.88 -2.76 5.18
C LEU A 32 -7.53 -1.31 4.81
N LEU A 33 -7.69 -0.37 5.76
CA LEU A 33 -7.30 1.03 5.55
C LEU A 33 -5.80 1.20 5.32
N VAL A 34 -4.96 0.42 6.03
CA VAL A 34 -3.49 0.49 5.87
C VAL A 34 -3.07 -0.08 4.51
N THR A 35 -3.73 -1.13 4.02
CA THR A 35 -3.39 -1.73 2.72
C THR A 35 -3.80 -0.90 1.51
N SER A 36 -4.83 -0.05 1.62
CA SER A 36 -5.30 0.77 0.48
C SER A 36 -4.40 1.98 0.16
N GLY A 37 -3.43 2.31 1.01
CA GLY A 37 -2.56 3.49 0.83
C GLY A 37 -1.23 3.24 0.12
N CYS A 38 -0.87 2.00 -0.22
CA CYS A 38 0.51 1.69 -0.66
C CYS A 38 0.73 1.63 -2.18
N SER A 39 -0.31 1.68 -3.02
CA SER A 39 -0.17 1.46 -4.46
C SER A 39 0.40 2.66 -5.23
N GLU A 40 0.25 3.88 -4.73
CA GLU A 40 0.72 5.09 -5.41
C GLU A 40 2.17 5.44 -5.04
N LEU A 41 2.56 5.17 -3.79
CA LEU A 41 3.91 5.43 -3.27
C LEU A 41 5.02 4.69 -4.02
N ASN A 42 4.70 3.56 -4.66
CA ASN A 42 5.71 2.72 -5.29
C ASN A 42 6.23 3.28 -6.62
N ARG A 43 5.48 4.17 -7.30
CA ARG A 43 5.87 4.71 -8.61
C ARG A 43 6.97 5.76 -8.49
N ASP A 44 6.79 6.69 -7.56
CA ASP A 44 7.77 7.74 -7.28
C ASP A 44 9.07 7.15 -6.72
N ALA A 45 8.94 6.09 -5.91
CA ALA A 45 10.07 5.35 -5.37
C ALA A 45 10.86 4.61 -6.46
N ASP A 46 10.20 4.00 -7.46
CA ASP A 46 10.89 3.32 -8.57
C ASP A 46 11.65 4.33 -9.45
N LEU A 47 11.02 5.47 -9.78
CA LEU A 47 11.67 6.56 -10.50
C LEU A 47 12.87 7.10 -9.72
N ALA A 48 12.71 7.37 -8.41
CA ALA A 48 13.80 7.82 -7.56
C ALA A 48 14.95 6.80 -7.48
N ALA A 49 14.64 5.51 -7.42
CA ALA A 49 15.63 4.43 -7.40
C ALA A 49 16.43 4.38 -8.71
N ARG A 50 15.76 4.49 -9.87
CA ARG A 50 16.43 4.52 -11.18
C ARG A 50 17.29 5.75 -11.39
N ILE A 51 16.82 6.92 -10.94
CA ILE A 51 17.63 8.15 -10.94
C ILE A 51 18.85 7.94 -10.04
N THR A 52 18.70 7.31 -8.87
CA THR A 52 19.85 7.00 -8.01
C THR A 52 20.82 6.01 -8.68
N GLU A 53 20.30 4.98 -9.36
CA GLU A 53 21.10 3.99 -10.11
C GLU A 53 21.88 4.63 -11.28
N ALA A 54 21.34 5.69 -11.88
CA ALA A 54 22.01 6.49 -12.89
C ALA A 54 23.16 7.37 -12.34
N GLY A 55 23.38 7.38 -11.01
CA GLY A 55 24.53 8.03 -10.38
C GLY A 55 24.22 9.37 -9.70
N TYR A 56 22.95 9.74 -9.58
CA TYR A 56 22.52 10.94 -8.86
C TYR A 56 22.30 10.65 -7.37
N SER A 57 22.39 11.70 -6.54
CA SER A 57 22.21 11.66 -5.09
C SER A 57 21.11 12.62 -4.62
N ASP A 58 20.62 12.42 -3.39
CA ASP A 58 19.58 13.25 -2.76
C ASP A 58 18.32 13.43 -3.61
N VAL A 59 17.89 12.36 -4.28
CA VAL A 59 16.75 12.38 -5.19
C VAL A 59 15.44 12.54 -4.42
N ARG A 60 14.63 13.52 -4.81
CA ARG A 60 13.26 13.72 -4.34
C ARG A 60 12.36 13.99 -5.53
N VAL A 61 11.36 13.14 -5.71
CA VAL A 61 10.30 13.31 -6.71
C VAL A 61 9.11 13.96 -6.00
N VAL A 62 8.63 15.07 -6.55
CA VAL A 62 7.39 15.74 -6.14
C VAL A 62 6.39 15.54 -7.27
N PRO A 63 5.37 14.67 -7.07
CA PRO A 63 4.43 14.32 -8.13
C PRO A 63 3.63 15.54 -8.60
N SER A 64 3.22 15.49 -9.87
CA SER A 64 2.34 16.49 -10.45
C SER A 64 0.95 16.39 -9.82
N ASP A 65 0.40 17.52 -9.39
CA ASP A 65 -0.99 17.62 -8.94
C ASP A 65 -1.87 18.01 -10.14
N PRO A 66 -2.74 17.10 -10.63
CA PRO A 66 -3.58 17.35 -11.79
C PRO A 66 -4.63 18.44 -11.54
N ASP A 67 -5.09 18.61 -10.30
CA ASP A 67 -6.09 19.62 -9.95
C ASP A 67 -5.47 21.03 -9.92
N LEU A 68 -4.17 21.10 -9.63
CA LEU A 68 -3.42 22.37 -9.51
C LEU A 68 -2.54 22.68 -10.72
N SER A 69 -2.57 21.86 -11.79
CA SER A 69 -1.68 21.99 -12.96
C SER A 69 -0.19 22.11 -12.56
N SER A 70 0.19 21.43 -11.47
CA SER A 70 1.55 21.52 -10.93
C SER A 70 2.49 20.60 -11.71
N PRO A 71 3.67 21.08 -12.12
CA PRO A 71 4.61 20.25 -12.87
C PRO A 71 5.19 19.13 -12.00
N LEU A 72 5.55 18.02 -12.65
CA LEU A 72 6.35 16.98 -12.02
C LEU A 72 7.73 17.57 -11.71
N THR A 73 8.05 17.72 -10.43
CA THR A 73 9.30 18.39 -10.01
C THR A 73 10.24 17.37 -9.38
N ILE A 74 11.46 17.31 -9.86
CA ILE A 74 12.48 16.36 -9.44
C ILE A 74 13.66 17.15 -8.92
N TYR A 75 13.98 16.94 -7.66
CA TYR A 75 15.17 17.49 -7.04
C TYR A 75 16.22 16.38 -7.02
N ALA A 76 17.42 16.69 -7.48
CA ALA A 76 18.55 15.78 -7.44
C ALA A 76 19.85 16.59 -7.23
N SER A 77 20.90 15.89 -6.88
CA SER A 77 22.25 16.42 -6.77
C SER A 77 23.25 15.40 -7.32
N GLY A 78 24.51 15.80 -7.51
CA GLY A 78 25.52 14.93 -8.08
C GLY A 78 25.21 14.57 -9.54
N GLY A 79 25.54 13.33 -9.94
CA GLY A 79 25.32 12.83 -11.30
C GLY A 79 26.60 12.74 -12.14
N PRO A 80 26.47 12.22 -13.37
CA PRO A 80 27.56 12.15 -14.34
C PRO A 80 28.17 13.53 -14.63
N GLU A 81 29.49 13.59 -14.82
CA GLU A 81 30.20 14.84 -15.04
C GLU A 81 29.76 15.51 -16.36
N GLY A 82 29.21 16.72 -16.27
CA GLY A 82 28.74 17.50 -17.42
C GLY A 82 27.27 17.32 -17.78
N ASP A 83 26.49 16.52 -17.04
CA ASP A 83 25.05 16.47 -17.22
C ASP A 83 24.35 17.69 -16.58
N ASP A 84 23.39 18.26 -17.31
CA ASP A 84 22.59 19.41 -16.90
C ASP A 84 21.18 19.01 -16.41
N GLY A 85 20.95 17.72 -16.20
CA GLY A 85 19.64 17.13 -15.88
C GLY A 85 18.90 16.62 -17.13
N GLY A 86 19.50 16.68 -18.32
CA GLY A 86 18.94 16.13 -19.54
C GLY A 86 18.72 14.62 -19.47
N ASP A 87 19.65 13.89 -18.83
CA ASP A 87 19.53 12.44 -18.63
C ASP A 87 18.39 12.09 -17.66
N ILE A 88 18.18 12.91 -16.62
CA ILE A 88 17.00 12.78 -15.73
C ILE A 88 15.72 13.01 -16.52
N ALA A 89 15.65 14.06 -17.33
CA ALA A 89 14.47 14.38 -18.13
C ALA A 89 14.11 13.24 -19.10
N ARG A 90 15.13 12.63 -19.72
CA ARG A 90 14.96 11.43 -20.56
C ARG A 90 14.44 10.24 -19.76
N LEU A 91 15.05 9.94 -18.61
CA LEU A 91 14.64 8.80 -17.77
C LEU A 91 13.18 8.94 -17.31
N VAL A 92 12.75 10.16 -16.98
CA VAL A 92 11.37 10.48 -16.61
C VAL A 92 10.43 10.26 -17.80
N TRP A 93 10.80 10.74 -18.99
CA TRP A 93 10.02 10.55 -20.20
C TRP A 93 9.78 9.06 -20.50
N ASP A 94 10.83 8.25 -20.40
CA ASP A 94 10.82 6.83 -20.73
C ASP A 94 10.14 5.97 -19.65
N THR A 95 10.26 6.34 -18.37
CA THR A 95 9.87 5.45 -17.26
C THR A 95 8.58 5.86 -16.55
N TYR A 96 8.28 7.15 -16.48
CA TYR A 96 7.12 7.60 -15.71
C TYR A 96 5.84 7.03 -16.37
N PRO A 97 4.87 6.49 -15.61
CA PRO A 97 3.66 5.91 -16.22
C PRO A 97 2.54 6.94 -16.44
N GLY A 98 2.61 8.09 -15.76
CA GLY A 98 1.57 9.13 -15.85
C GLY A 98 1.75 10.07 -17.04
N GLU A 99 0.70 10.80 -17.39
CA GLU A 99 0.81 11.97 -18.28
C GLU A 99 1.62 13.05 -17.59
N VAL A 100 2.55 13.67 -18.32
CA VAL A 100 3.43 14.71 -17.78
C VAL A 100 3.40 15.89 -18.72
N ASP A 101 2.73 16.97 -18.33
CA ASP A 101 2.67 18.19 -19.14
C ASP A 101 4.00 18.95 -19.11
N ARG A 102 4.66 18.96 -17.95
CA ARG A 102 5.92 19.65 -17.70
C ARG A 102 6.73 18.92 -16.63
N VAL A 103 8.01 18.71 -16.93
CA VAL A 103 9.02 18.23 -15.99
C VAL A 103 9.89 19.41 -15.59
N VAL A 104 10.12 19.57 -14.29
CA VAL A 104 11.12 20.50 -13.74
C VAL A 104 12.17 19.67 -13.02
N VAL A 105 13.41 19.74 -13.47
CA VAL A 105 14.58 19.09 -12.85
C VAL A 105 15.42 20.18 -12.18
N GLU A 106 15.61 20.05 -10.87
CA GLU A 106 16.52 20.86 -10.09
C GLU A 106 17.76 20.04 -9.76
N LEU A 107 18.85 20.29 -10.46
CA LEU A 107 20.14 19.64 -10.24
C LEU A 107 21.08 20.59 -9.48
N GLY A 108 21.04 20.50 -8.16
CA GLY A 108 21.77 21.40 -7.26
C GLY A 108 21.31 22.87 -7.35
N ARG A 109 21.95 23.67 -8.20
CA ARG A 109 21.58 25.09 -8.46
C ARG A 109 21.09 25.35 -9.87
N VAL A 110 21.11 24.32 -10.73
CA VAL A 110 20.67 24.43 -12.11
C VAL A 110 19.21 23.98 -12.16
N HIS A 111 18.37 24.80 -12.78
CA HIS A 111 16.97 24.47 -13.03
C HIS A 111 16.81 24.22 -14.52
N HIS A 112 16.39 23.00 -14.87
CA HIS A 112 16.01 22.63 -16.22
C HIS A 112 14.51 22.35 -16.24
N SER A 113 13.79 22.91 -17.20
CA SER A 113 12.36 22.62 -17.36
C SER A 113 12.09 22.29 -18.82
N ALA A 114 11.33 21.23 -19.05
CA ALA A 114 10.91 20.81 -20.37
C ALA A 114 9.43 20.43 -20.35
N THR A 115 8.70 20.85 -21.38
CA THR A 115 7.31 20.45 -21.62
C THR A 115 7.26 19.08 -22.28
N ALA A 116 6.11 18.41 -22.19
CA ALA A 116 5.86 17.14 -22.88
C ALA A 116 6.26 17.19 -24.37
N LYS A 117 5.91 18.30 -25.03
CA LYS A 117 6.18 18.50 -26.45
C LYS A 117 7.68 18.65 -26.73
N GLU A 118 8.42 19.39 -25.89
CA GLU A 118 9.87 19.53 -26.04
C GLU A 118 10.59 18.21 -25.77
N LEU A 119 10.09 17.41 -24.81
CA LEU A 119 10.60 16.07 -24.55
C LEU A 119 10.33 15.13 -25.73
N GLU A 120 9.13 15.17 -26.31
CA GLU A 120 8.77 14.39 -27.49
C GLU A 120 9.59 14.79 -28.72
N GLU A 121 9.79 16.09 -28.95
CA GLU A 121 10.63 16.58 -30.04
C GLU A 121 12.10 16.14 -29.88
N ARG A 122 12.59 16.03 -28.63
CA ARG A 122 13.99 15.70 -28.33
C ARG A 122 14.27 14.20 -28.25
N PHE A 123 13.36 13.44 -27.65
CA PHE A 123 13.55 12.01 -27.36
C PHE A 123 12.67 11.10 -28.21
N GLY A 124 11.70 11.67 -28.95
CA GLY A 124 10.75 10.93 -29.77
C GLY A 124 9.44 10.62 -29.05
N PRO A 125 8.51 9.97 -29.77
CA PRO A 125 7.22 9.56 -29.21
C PRO A 125 7.43 8.66 -28.01
N ARG A 126 6.61 8.87 -26.98
CA ARG A 126 6.73 8.15 -25.73
C ARG A 126 6.29 6.70 -25.89
N GLU A 127 7.23 5.77 -25.81
CA GLU A 127 6.93 4.36 -25.65
C GLU A 127 6.63 4.09 -24.18
N VAL A 128 5.45 4.50 -23.69
CA VAL A 128 4.99 4.05 -22.38
C VAL A 128 4.64 2.57 -22.54
N GLU A 129 5.64 1.71 -22.31
CA GLU A 129 5.43 0.28 -22.30
C GLU A 129 4.57 -0.05 -21.08
N TYR A 130 3.25 -0.12 -21.31
CA TYR A 130 2.33 -0.67 -20.33
C TYR A 130 2.67 -2.15 -20.20
N ASP A 131 3.45 -2.52 -19.18
CA ASP A 131 3.72 -3.93 -18.88
C ASP A 131 2.50 -4.53 -18.13
N PRO A 132 1.62 -5.30 -18.81
CA PRO A 132 0.50 -5.93 -18.13
C PRO A 132 0.97 -6.96 -17.10
N ASN A 133 2.19 -7.48 -17.23
CA ASN A 133 2.73 -8.46 -16.28
C ASN A 133 3.14 -7.80 -14.97
N LEU A 134 3.46 -6.51 -14.95
CA LEU A 134 3.71 -5.76 -13.73
C LEU A 134 2.48 -5.77 -12.83
N VAL A 135 1.29 -5.53 -13.43
CA VAL A 135 0.00 -5.59 -12.73
C VAL A 135 -0.25 -6.99 -12.20
N VAL A 136 -0.04 -8.04 -13.01
CA VAL A 136 -0.25 -9.43 -12.60
C VAL A 136 0.70 -9.82 -11.46
N LYS A 137 1.99 -9.46 -11.53
CA LYS A 137 2.96 -9.70 -10.45
C LYS A 137 2.60 -8.96 -9.18
N TRP A 138 2.13 -7.72 -9.29
CA TRP A 138 1.66 -6.93 -8.15
C TRP A 138 0.43 -7.57 -7.49
N VAL A 139 -0.57 -7.93 -8.30
CA VAL A 139 -1.79 -8.60 -7.82
C VAL A 139 -1.46 -9.95 -7.18
N ALA A 140 -0.53 -10.72 -7.77
CA ALA A 140 -0.08 -11.99 -7.21
C ALA A 140 0.66 -11.79 -5.87
N GLY A 141 1.54 -10.78 -5.78
CA GLY A 141 2.26 -10.45 -4.55
C GLY A 141 1.34 -10.00 -3.42
N ILE A 142 0.43 -9.07 -3.69
CA ILE A 142 -0.60 -8.64 -2.74
C ILE A 142 -1.51 -9.80 -2.37
N GLY A 143 -1.95 -10.59 -3.36
CA GLY A 143 -2.80 -11.74 -3.13
C GLY A 143 -2.15 -12.75 -2.19
N ALA A 144 -0.88 -13.09 -2.42
CA ALA A 144 -0.10 -13.97 -1.56
C ALA A 144 0.06 -13.39 -0.15
N PHE A 145 0.39 -12.10 -0.03
CA PHE A 145 0.53 -11.42 1.27
C PHE A 145 -0.78 -11.41 2.05
N LEU A 146 -1.89 -11.03 1.40
CA LEU A 146 -3.23 -11.05 2.01
C LEU A 146 -3.60 -12.47 2.43
N LEU A 147 -3.37 -13.48 1.59
CA LEU A 147 -3.65 -14.87 1.91
C LEU A 147 -2.84 -15.33 3.14
N LEU A 148 -1.58 -14.91 3.25
CA LEU A 148 -0.73 -15.19 4.40
C LEU A 148 -1.25 -14.49 5.67
N VAL A 149 -1.60 -13.21 5.60
CA VAL A 149 -2.16 -12.44 6.72
C VAL A 149 -3.50 -13.04 7.17
N PHE A 150 -4.45 -13.22 6.25
CA PHE A 150 -5.75 -13.82 6.54
C PHE A 150 -5.60 -15.25 7.06
N GLY A 151 -4.72 -16.06 6.48
CA GLY A 151 -4.44 -17.42 6.93
C GLY A 151 -3.89 -17.43 8.37
N THR A 152 -2.98 -16.53 8.69
CA THR A 152 -2.40 -16.40 10.04
C THR A 152 -3.45 -15.96 11.05
N VAL A 153 -4.26 -14.93 10.73
CA VAL A 153 -5.37 -14.47 11.57
C VAL A 153 -6.39 -15.58 11.80
N PHE A 154 -6.75 -16.32 10.75
CA PHE A 154 -7.70 -17.42 10.81
C PHE A 154 -7.19 -18.57 11.69
N ALA A 155 -5.91 -18.94 11.56
CA ALA A 155 -5.28 -19.94 12.40
C ALA A 155 -5.26 -19.53 13.89
N LEU A 156 -4.96 -18.26 14.18
CA LEU A 156 -5.01 -17.72 15.55
C LEU A 156 -6.43 -17.75 16.12
N LEU A 157 -7.45 -17.43 15.33
CA LEU A 157 -8.85 -17.52 15.75
C LEU A 157 -9.25 -18.95 16.10
N ILE A 158 -8.91 -19.92 15.25
CA ILE A 158 -9.20 -21.34 15.53
C ILE A 158 -8.49 -21.78 16.81
N SER A 159 -7.18 -21.47 16.93
CA SER A 159 -6.40 -21.82 18.11
C SER A 159 -7.01 -21.22 19.38
N PHE A 160 -7.40 -19.95 19.33
CA PHE A 160 -8.06 -19.26 20.43
C PHE A 160 -9.37 -19.94 20.84
N VAL A 161 -10.24 -20.27 19.88
CA VAL A 161 -11.51 -20.98 20.11
C VAL A 161 -11.28 -22.35 20.74
N VAL A 162 -10.31 -23.11 20.21
CA VAL A 162 -9.96 -24.44 20.75
C VAL A 162 -9.45 -24.33 22.18
N VAL A 163 -8.57 -23.37 22.48
CA VAL A 163 -8.04 -23.14 23.84
C VAL A 163 -9.14 -22.72 24.79
N THR A 164 -10.05 -21.83 24.38
CA THR A 164 -11.19 -21.42 25.24
C THR A 164 -12.13 -22.58 25.51
N ILE A 165 -12.46 -23.41 24.52
CA ILE A 165 -13.29 -24.61 24.71
C ILE A 165 -12.59 -25.60 25.65
N ARG A 166 -11.29 -25.85 25.43
CA ARG A 166 -10.50 -26.74 26.31
C ARG A 166 -10.47 -26.23 27.74
N ARG A 167 -10.21 -24.94 27.96
CA ARG A 167 -10.20 -24.32 29.29
C ARG A 167 -11.58 -24.41 29.97
N ARG A 168 -12.67 -24.16 29.25
CA ARG A 168 -14.04 -24.31 29.78
C ARG A 168 -14.33 -25.76 30.17
N ARG A 169 -13.94 -26.73 29.35
CA ARG A 169 -14.11 -28.17 29.66
C ARG A 169 -13.31 -28.60 30.90
N LEU A 170 -12.11 -28.05 31.09
CA LEU A 170 -11.29 -28.32 32.28
C LEU A 170 -11.90 -27.69 33.53
N ALA A 171 -12.39 -26.45 33.45
CA ALA A 171 -13.05 -25.77 34.57
C ALA A 171 -14.33 -26.51 35.03
N LEU A 172 -15.15 -27.01 34.10
CA LEU A 172 -16.36 -27.78 34.41
C LEU A 172 -16.08 -29.15 35.05
N ARG A 173 -14.88 -29.71 34.86
CA ARG A 173 -14.48 -30.97 35.52
C ARG A 173 -14.03 -30.74 36.96
N ALA A 174 -13.50 -29.56 37.28
CA ALA A 174 -13.03 -29.23 38.62
C ALA A 174 -14.19 -29.00 39.62
N THR A 175 -15.35 -28.50 39.16
CA THR A 175 -16.55 -28.28 39.99
C THR A 175 -17.42 -29.52 40.20
N ARG A 176 -17.05 -30.67 39.62
CA ARG A 176 -17.80 -31.94 39.75
C ARG A 176 -17.16 -32.93 40.71
N ARG A 177 -16.05 -32.56 41.35
CA ARG A 177 -15.43 -33.26 42.49
C ARG A 177 -15.77 -32.52 43.77
#